data_AF-A0A1W1XQG8-F1
#
_entry.id   AF-A0A1W1XQG8-F1
#
_cell.length_a   1.000
_cell.length_b   1.000
_cell.length_c   1.000
_cell.angle_alpha   90.00
_cell.angle_beta   90.00
_cell.angle_gamma   90.00
#
_symmetry.space_group_name_H-M   'P 1'
#
loop_
_entity.id
_entity.type
_entity.pdbx_description
1 polymer ?
#
loop_
_entity_poly.entity_id
_entity_poly.type
_entity_poly.pdbx_seq_one_letter_code
_entity_poly.pdbx_strand_id
1 'polypeptide(L)' 'MQCPNIEACPYINSRDGEDIIQYKKQFCYGGYLSCARYNVGNIVGSVPDDLRPDDYEEQAKLINSK' A
#
# COMPACT_ATOMS: atom_id res chain seq x y z
N MET A 1 -12.91 -5.72 -8.61
CA MET A 1 -12.73 -5.76 -7.15
C MET A 1 -12.44 -4.34 -6.69
N GLN A 2 -13.25 -3.79 -5.79
CA GLN A 2 -12.93 -2.51 -5.13
C GLN A 2 -11.73 -2.75 -4.21
N CYS A 3 -10.74 -1.86 -4.25
CA CYS A 3 -9.63 -1.84 -3.31
C CYS A 3 -10.23 -1.71 -1.90
N PRO A 4 -10.13 -2.71 -1.02
CA PRO A 4 -10.91 -2.75 0.21
C PRO A 4 -10.61 -1.57 1.15
N ASN A 5 -9.50 -0.86 0.95
CA ASN A 5 -9.02 0.17 1.87
C ASN A 5 -8.48 1.43 1.18
N ILE A 6 -8.88 1.78 -0.05
CA ILE A 6 -8.35 2.99 -0.70
C ILE A 6 -8.71 4.26 0.06
N GLU A 7 -9.95 4.35 0.56
CA GLU A 7 -10.46 5.48 1.34
C GLU A 7 -9.88 5.54 2.75
N ALA A 8 -9.33 4.43 3.24
CA ALA A 8 -8.69 4.33 4.54
C ALA A 8 -7.16 4.31 4.45
N CYS A 9 -6.57 4.53 3.27
CA CYS A 9 -5.12 4.40 3.07
C CYS A 9 -4.41 5.72 3.42
N PRO A 10 -3.66 5.80 4.54
CA PRO A 10 -3.01 7.04 4.97
C PRO A 10 -2.02 7.58 3.93
N TYR A 11 -1.28 6.68 3.28
CA TYR A 11 -0.32 7.05 2.23
C TYR A 11 -0.99 7.79 1.05
N ILE A 12 -2.18 7.33 0.66
CA ILE A 12 -2.94 7.86 -0.47
C ILE A 12 -3.73 9.11 -0.05
N ASN A 13 -4.29 9.12 1.16
CA ASN A 13 -5.14 10.22 1.64
C ASN A 13 -4.35 11.46 2.07
N SER A 14 -3.07 11.28 2.42
CA SER A 14 -2.18 12.39 2.83
C SER A 14 -1.46 13.05 1.65
N ARG A 15 -1.69 12.58 0.42
CA ARG A 15 -0.96 13.03 -0.76
C ARG A 15 -1.89 13.26 -1.95
N ASP A 16 -1.61 14.33 -2.68
CA ASP A 16 -2.26 14.66 -3.95
C ASP A 16 -1.22 14.72 -5.07
N GLY A 17 -1.60 14.33 -6.29
CA GLY A 17 -0.72 14.38 -7.47
C GLY A 17 -0.94 13.23 -8.46
N GLU A 18 -0.32 13.33 -9.63
CA GLU A 18 -0.41 12.32 -10.69
C GLU A 18 0.13 10.96 -10.24
N ASP A 19 1.18 10.96 -9.42
CA ASP A 19 1.80 9.73 -8.89
C ASP A 19 0.79 8.91 -8.06
N ILE A 20 -0.03 9.59 -7.25
CA ILE A 20 -1.08 8.96 -6.45
C ILE A 20 -2.17 8.36 -7.35
N ILE A 21 -2.50 9.01 -8.47
CA ILE A 21 -3.46 8.46 -9.43
C ILE A 21 -2.91 7.16 -10.05
N GLN A 22 -1.62 7.11 -10.37
CA GLN A 22 -0.99 5.88 -10.87
C GLN A 22 -1.01 4.77 -9.82
N TYR A 23 -0.70 5.09 -8.56
CA TYR A 23 -0.79 4.14 -7.46
C TYR A 23 -2.21 3.58 -7.28
N LYS A 24 -3.23 4.43 -7.31
CA LYS A 24 -4.64 3.99 -7.25
C LYS A 24 -4.98 3.05 -8.42
N LYS A 25 -4.53 3.36 -9.63
CA LYS A 25 -4.75 2.51 -10.81
C LYS A 25 -4.04 1.16 -10.70
N GLN A 26 -2.75 1.14 -10.38
CA GLN A 26 -1.98 -0.10 -10.34
C GLN A 26 -2.33 -0.98 -9.13
N PHE A 27 -2.32 -0.41 -7.93
CA PHE A 27 -2.37 -1.18 -6.69
C PHE A 27 -3.75 -1.24 -6.06
N CYS A 28 -4.72 -0.44 -6.50
CA CYS A 28 -6.09 -0.54 -6.01
C CYS A 28 -7.04 -1.13 -7.05
N TYR A 29 -6.90 -0.74 -8.32
CA TYR A 29 -7.77 -1.25 -9.38
C TYR A 29 -7.15 -2.41 -10.19
N GLY A 30 -5.83 -2.42 -10.36
CA GLY A 30 -5.10 -3.42 -11.15
C GLY A 30 -4.76 -4.71 -10.42
N GLY A 31 -4.61 -4.68 -9.09
CA GLY A 31 -4.39 -5.88 -8.28
C GLY A 31 -3.80 -5.55 -6.90
N TYR A 32 -4.66 -5.35 -5.90
CA TYR A 32 -4.21 -4.98 -4.54
C TYR A 32 -3.36 -6.01 -3.81
N LEU A 33 -3.34 -7.26 -4.30
CA LEU A 33 -2.47 -8.31 -3.77
C LEU A 33 -0.98 -8.00 -4.00
N SER A 34 -0.64 -7.19 -5.02
CA SER A 34 0.73 -6.73 -5.21
C SER A 34 1.05 -5.48 -4.39
N CYS A 35 0.10 -4.88 -3.67
CA CYS A 35 0.36 -3.68 -2.88
C CYS A 35 1.21 -4.01 -1.65
N ALA A 36 2.37 -3.38 -1.53
CA ALA A 36 3.27 -3.54 -0.38
C ALA A 36 2.56 -3.26 0.95
N ARG A 37 1.78 -2.17 1.01
CA ARG A 37 0.98 -1.82 2.19
C ARG A 37 -0.05 -2.89 2.56
N TYR A 38 -0.73 -3.45 1.57
CA TYR A 38 -1.73 -4.50 1.81
C TYR A 38 -1.06 -5.75 2.39
N ASN A 39 0.06 -6.16 1.82
CA ASN A 39 0.81 -7.34 2.28
C ASN A 39 1.36 -7.15 3.69
N VAL A 40 1.98 -6.00 3.99
CA VAL A 40 2.45 -5.67 5.34
C VAL A 40 1.26 -5.64 6.33
N GLY A 41 0.15 -5.01 5.98
CA GLY A 41 -1.02 -4.94 6.86
C GLY A 41 -1.61 -6.32 7.16
N ASN A 42 -1.66 -7.19 6.15
CA ASN A 42 -2.18 -8.54 6.29
C ASN A 42 -1.25 -9.47 7.09
N ILE A 43 0.06 -9.30 6.98
CA ILE A 43 1.05 -10.16 7.65
C ILE A 43 1.42 -9.61 9.02
N VAL A 44 1.77 -8.33 9.12
CA VAL A 44 2.29 -7.68 10.33
C VAL A 44 1.17 -7.15 11.21
N GLY A 45 0.07 -6.67 10.62
CA GLY A 45 -1.08 -6.08 11.32
C GLY A 45 -1.01 -4.54 11.43
N SER A 46 0.19 -3.96 11.39
CA SER A 46 0.42 -2.51 11.40
C SER A 46 1.22 -2.10 10.17
N VAL A 47 0.82 -1.00 9.52
CA VAL A 47 1.46 -0.48 8.31
C VAL A 47 1.98 0.94 8.58
N PRO A 48 3.26 1.23 8.33
CA PRO A 48 3.78 2.60 8.41
C PRO A 48 3.04 3.55 7.45
N ASP A 49 2.82 4.81 7.82
CA ASP A 49 2.09 5.77 6.99
C ASP A 49 2.86 6.19 5.72
N ASP A 50 4.18 6.10 5.78
CA ASP A 50 5.12 6.45 4.70
C ASP A 50 5.41 5.31 3.72
N LEU A 51 5.08 4.06 4.06
CA LEU A 51 5.28 2.91 3.17
C LEU A 51 4.52 3.09 1.85
N ARG A 52 5.23 3.14 0.72
CA ARG A 52 4.60 3.31 -0.59
C ARG A 52 3.97 1.99 -1.07
N PRO A 53 2.92 2.03 -1.91
CA PRO A 53 2.30 0.84 -2.46
C PRO A 53 3.23 -0.09 -3.25
N ASP A 54 4.33 0.45 -3.80
CA ASP A 54 5.35 -0.24 -4.60
C ASP A 54 6.68 -0.44 -3.86
N ASP A 55 6.77 -0.13 -2.56
CA ASP A 55 8.02 -0.23 -1.81
C ASP A 55 8.26 -1.66 -1.30
N TYR A 56 8.60 -2.56 -2.23
CA TYR A 56 8.77 -3.98 -1.95
C TYR A 56 9.99 -4.29 -1.07
N GLU A 57 11.01 -3.44 -1.14
CA GLU A 57 12.21 -3.59 -0.31
C GLU A 57 11.87 -3.34 1.16
N GLU A 58 11.16 -2.24 1.43
CA GLU A 58 10.73 -1.91 2.79
C GLU A 58 9.67 -2.91 3.30
N GLN A 59 8.75 -3.35 2.43
CA GLN A 59 7.84 -4.45 2.75
C GLN A 59 8.59 -5.70 3.24
N ALA A 60 9.64 -6.12 2.53
CA ALA A 60 10.39 -7.31 2.89
C ALA A 60 11.07 -7.15 4.25
N LYS A 61 11.64 -5.96 4.54
CA LYS A 61 12.23 -5.65 5.86
C LYS A 61 11.20 -5.74 6.98
N LEU A 62 10.02 -5.15 6.79
CA LEU A 62 8.95 -5.15 7.80
C LEU A 62 8.40 -6.54 8.07
N ILE A 63 8.22 -7.36 7.03
CA ILE A 63 7.74 -8.74 7.17
C ILE A 63 8.79 -9.61 7.86
N ASN A 64 10.07 -9.47 7.51
CA ASN A 64 11.16 -10.27 8.09
C ASN A 64 11.55 -9.84 9.51
N SER A 65 11.14 -8.64 9.95
CA SER A 65 11.40 -8.14 11.30
C SER A 65 10.34 -8.62 12.32
N LYS A 66 9.40 -9.45 11.91
CA LYS A 66 8.34 -10.03 12.75
C LYS A 66 8.73 -11.41 13.27
#